data_AF-A0A5N6QB00-F1
#
_entry.id   AF-A0A5N6QB00-F1
#
_cell.length_a   1.000
_cell.length_b   1.000
_cell.length_c   1.000
_cell.angle_alpha   90.00
_cell.angle_beta   90.00
_cell.angle_gamma   90.00
#
_symmetry.space_group_name_H-M   'P 1'
#
loop_
_entity.id
_entity.type
_entity.pdbx_description
1 polymer ?
#
loop_
_entity_poly.entity_id
_entity_poly.type
_entity_poly.pdbx_seq_one_letter_code
_entity_poly.pdbx_strand_id
1 'polypeptide(L)'
;MDKAELESFLKVLPPVDFCCVYGSALHPNNHEKSTMVDYVLGVSDPEQWHSQNLKMNKRHYASWLAHLGGARMITQIADEIGVGVHFNPFVSWNDKMFKYGVVRMHDLVQDILNWERFYLSGRLQKPVRILVDNLDLENVNSSNLRAAVSAALLLLPPKFTEEDLYAKICSLSYMGDLRMLFAEDKNKVKKIVQGQFDLFQSRYKSFLEEYEAKELLRLTSYGSPQTNISQDCGLPVARHLVNTLPPMVRSQIGMKLGEKKKLSDSGQVIHEVLIGSRDEAAKCMQKVLRQKVMFSSARQAVSGLLTAGGVNSIRYLANKMCKAWKSLS
;
A
#
# COMPACT_ATOMS: atom_id res chain seq x y z
N MET A 1 7.36 -20.08 -2.83
CA MET A 1 7.95 -19.92 -4.18
C MET A 1 9.37 -19.42 -4.03
N ASP A 2 10.33 -19.99 -4.76
CA ASP A 2 11.73 -19.60 -4.62
C ASP A 2 12.02 -18.21 -5.25
N LYS A 3 13.07 -17.54 -4.79
CA LYS A 3 13.49 -16.21 -5.30
C LYS A 3 13.85 -16.30 -6.78
N ALA A 4 14.63 -17.32 -7.17
CA ALA A 4 15.10 -17.47 -8.54
C ALA A 4 13.94 -17.64 -9.53
N GLU A 5 12.88 -18.34 -9.12
CA GLU A 5 11.68 -18.51 -9.94
C GLU A 5 10.94 -17.19 -10.12
N LEU A 6 10.79 -16.39 -9.06
CA LEU A 6 10.19 -15.06 -9.11
C LEU A 6 10.97 -14.09 -10.00
N GLU A 7 12.30 -14.15 -9.95
CA GLU A 7 13.20 -13.33 -10.75
C GLU A 7 13.24 -13.78 -12.22
N SER A 8 12.99 -15.06 -12.50
CA SER A 8 12.97 -15.57 -13.87
C SER A 8 11.92 -14.87 -14.75
N PHE A 9 10.78 -14.47 -14.18
CA PHE A 9 9.76 -13.71 -14.90
C PHE A 9 10.22 -12.30 -15.26
N LEU A 10 11.11 -11.68 -14.48
CA LEU A 10 11.65 -10.35 -14.82
C LEU A 10 12.54 -10.39 -16.06
N LYS A 11 13.14 -11.54 -16.39
CA LYS A 11 13.99 -11.71 -17.59
C LYS A 11 13.22 -11.59 -18.91
N VAL A 12 11.89 -11.73 -18.88
CA VAL A 12 11.05 -11.55 -20.06
C VAL A 12 10.36 -10.20 -20.13
N LEU A 13 10.66 -9.29 -19.20
CA LEU A 13 10.17 -7.93 -19.21
C LEU A 13 11.32 -6.96 -19.50
N PRO A 14 11.03 -5.72 -19.97
CA PRO A 14 12.06 -4.69 -20.00
C PRO A 14 12.61 -4.39 -18.59
N PRO A 15 13.83 -3.83 -18.49
CA PRO A 15 14.48 -3.53 -17.22
C PRO A 15 13.61 -2.70 -16.27
N VAL A 16 13.79 -2.92 -14.96
CA VAL A 16 13.07 -2.22 -13.90
C VAL A 16 14.05 -1.70 -12.86
N ASP A 17 13.71 -0.60 -12.21
CA ASP A 17 14.52 0.01 -11.15
C ASP A 17 14.10 -0.52 -9.77
N PHE A 18 12.86 -0.97 -9.65
CA PHE A 18 12.31 -1.59 -8.46
C PHE A 18 11.35 -2.71 -8.82
N CYS A 19 11.35 -3.78 -8.03
CA CYS A 19 10.36 -4.84 -8.14
C CYS A 19 10.07 -5.44 -6.78
N CYS A 20 8.79 -5.49 -6.42
CA CYS A 20 8.33 -6.29 -5.29
C CYS A 20 7.15 -7.19 -5.65
N VAL A 21 7.14 -8.35 -5.01
CA VAL A 21 6.10 -9.36 -5.12
C VAL A 21 5.25 -9.32 -3.87
N TYR A 22 3.96 -9.59 -4.04
CA TYR A 22 3.01 -9.27 -3.00
C TYR A 22 1.76 -10.17 -3.10
N GLY A 23 1.00 -10.25 -2.00
CA GLY A 23 -0.30 -10.92 -1.99
C GLY A 23 -0.22 -12.36 -1.51
N SER A 24 -1.23 -13.16 -1.85
CA SER A 24 -1.38 -14.53 -1.36
C SER A 24 -0.27 -15.47 -1.83
N ALA A 25 0.48 -15.14 -2.87
CA ALA A 25 1.67 -15.90 -3.29
C ALA A 25 2.80 -15.89 -2.23
N LEU A 26 2.76 -14.96 -1.28
CA LEU A 26 3.70 -14.90 -0.14
C LEU A 26 3.21 -15.65 1.10
N HIS A 27 2.00 -16.22 1.09
CA HIS A 27 1.46 -16.93 2.24
C HIS A 27 2.14 -18.30 2.39
N PRO A 28 2.70 -18.64 3.57
CA PRO A 28 3.37 -19.92 3.79
C PRO A 28 2.47 -21.13 3.48
N ASN A 29 1.17 -21.00 3.75
CA ASN A 29 0.17 -22.06 3.57
C ASN A 29 -0.42 -22.13 2.16
N ASN A 30 0.12 -21.35 1.20
CA ASN A 30 -0.40 -21.36 -0.16
C ASN A 30 0.25 -22.46 -1.00
N HIS A 31 -0.32 -23.67 -0.91
CA HIS A 31 0.08 -24.83 -1.69
C HIS A 31 -0.62 -24.91 -3.06
N GLU A 32 -1.54 -23.99 -3.36
CA GLU A 32 -2.28 -24.02 -4.62
C GLU A 32 -1.50 -23.38 -5.77
N LYS A 33 -1.21 -24.17 -6.80
CA LYS A 33 -0.66 -23.72 -8.10
C LYS A 33 -1.52 -22.67 -8.81
N SER A 34 -2.76 -22.43 -8.35
CA SER A 34 -3.77 -21.59 -8.98
C SER A 34 -3.66 -20.08 -8.64
N THR A 35 -2.80 -19.71 -7.68
CA THR A 35 -2.78 -18.33 -7.19
C THR A 35 -1.95 -17.42 -8.10
N MET A 36 -2.61 -16.37 -8.63
CA MET A 36 -1.94 -15.32 -9.40
C MET A 36 -0.90 -14.60 -8.53
N VAL A 37 0.31 -14.40 -9.08
CA VAL A 37 1.41 -13.70 -8.40
C VAL A 37 1.36 -12.22 -8.77
N ASP A 38 1.18 -11.35 -7.77
CA ASP A 38 1.08 -9.91 -7.98
C ASP A 38 2.45 -9.22 -7.81
N TYR A 39 2.81 -8.37 -8.78
CA TYR A 39 4.04 -7.59 -8.84
C TYR A 39 3.75 -6.09 -8.88
N VAL A 40 4.61 -5.29 -8.28
CA VAL A 40 4.77 -3.85 -8.57
C VAL A 40 6.15 -3.64 -9.16
N LEU A 41 6.22 -3.00 -10.32
CA LEU A 41 7.42 -2.67 -11.07
C LEU A 41 7.58 -1.15 -11.08
N GLY A 42 8.64 -0.65 -10.46
CA GLY A 42 9.04 0.75 -10.53
C GLY A 42 10.01 0.96 -11.68
N VAL A 43 9.71 1.94 -12.54
CA VAL A 43 10.49 2.24 -13.75
C VAL A 43 10.73 3.74 -13.88
N SER A 44 11.85 4.13 -14.44
CA SER A 44 12.18 5.55 -14.67
C SER A 44 11.21 6.24 -15.64
N ASP A 45 10.92 5.61 -16.77
CA ASP A 45 9.97 6.12 -17.77
C ASP A 45 8.96 5.03 -18.20
N PRO A 46 7.72 5.06 -17.68
CA PRO A 46 6.67 4.13 -18.05
C PRO A 46 6.32 4.13 -19.55
N GLU A 47 6.41 5.28 -20.24
CA GLU A 47 6.08 5.32 -21.67
C GLU A 47 7.14 4.58 -22.49
N GLN A 48 8.41 4.86 -22.22
CA GLN A 48 9.50 4.11 -22.85
C GLN A 48 9.44 2.62 -22.49
N TRP A 49 9.20 2.29 -21.23
CA TRP A 49 9.10 0.91 -20.75
C TRP A 49 7.95 0.16 -21.44
N HIS A 50 6.76 0.76 -21.51
CA HIS A 50 5.62 0.17 -22.20
C HIS A 50 5.84 0.05 -23.71
N SER A 51 6.58 0.97 -24.34
CA SER A 51 6.97 0.87 -25.75
C SER A 51 7.84 -0.37 -26.01
N GLN A 52 8.81 -0.64 -25.13
CA GLN A 52 9.63 -1.85 -25.20
C GLN A 52 8.80 -3.11 -24.91
N ASN A 53 7.98 -3.09 -23.87
CA ASN A 53 7.17 -4.24 -23.48
C ASN A 53 6.09 -4.57 -24.54
N LEU A 54 5.58 -3.59 -25.28
CA LEU A 54 4.66 -3.85 -26.40
C LEU A 54 5.36 -4.58 -27.57
N LYS A 55 6.66 -4.35 -27.78
CA LYS A 55 7.45 -5.08 -28.79
C LYS A 55 7.73 -6.52 -28.35
N MET A 56 8.09 -6.70 -27.09
CA MET A 56 8.46 -8.01 -26.52
C MET A 56 7.22 -8.87 -26.21
N ASN A 57 6.20 -8.26 -25.62
CA ASN A 57 5.10 -8.94 -24.96
C ASN A 57 3.74 -8.31 -25.27
N LYS A 58 3.45 -8.06 -26.56
CA LYS A 58 2.20 -7.43 -27.01
C LYS A 58 0.94 -8.05 -26.41
N ARG A 59 0.94 -9.38 -26.20
CA ARG A 59 -0.18 -10.16 -25.66
C ARG A 59 -0.47 -9.91 -24.18
N HIS A 60 0.42 -9.24 -23.44
CA HIS A 60 0.16 -8.86 -22.04
C HIS A 60 -0.88 -7.75 -21.90
N TYR A 61 -1.16 -7.02 -22.99
CA TYR A 61 -2.09 -5.90 -23.03
C TYR A 61 -3.42 -6.31 -23.65
N ALA A 62 -4.49 -5.59 -23.31
CA ALA A 62 -5.75 -5.74 -24.03
C ALA A 62 -5.54 -5.40 -25.52
N SER A 63 -6.16 -6.20 -26.40
CA SER A 63 -5.94 -6.12 -27.85
C SER A 63 -6.12 -4.69 -28.39
N TRP A 64 -7.22 -4.02 -28.04
CA TRP A 64 -7.48 -2.65 -28.50
C TRP A 64 -6.36 -1.67 -28.08
N LEU A 65 -5.85 -1.80 -26.85
CA LEU A 65 -4.81 -0.94 -26.31
C LEU A 65 -3.46 -1.22 -26.98
N ALA A 66 -3.17 -2.50 -27.23
CA ALA A 66 -1.95 -2.96 -27.90
C ALA A 66 -1.90 -2.58 -29.39
N HIS A 67 -3.05 -2.47 -30.05
CA HIS A 67 -3.14 -2.23 -31.50
C HIS A 67 -3.45 -0.77 -31.85
N LEU A 68 -4.20 -0.05 -31.02
CA LEU A 68 -4.67 1.31 -31.33
C LEU A 68 -4.11 2.38 -30.37
N GLY A 69 -3.73 2.02 -29.15
CA GLY A 69 -3.32 3.00 -28.15
C GLY A 69 -1.82 3.22 -28.00
N GLY A 70 -1.05 2.14 -28.03
CA GLY A 70 0.38 2.22 -27.81
C GLY A 70 0.75 2.71 -26.41
N ALA A 71 2.05 2.91 -26.21
CA ALA A 71 2.64 3.19 -24.89
C ALA A 71 2.17 4.52 -24.27
N ARG A 72 1.97 5.55 -25.10
CA ARG A 72 1.51 6.86 -24.65
C ARG A 72 0.12 6.79 -24.03
N MET A 73 -0.86 6.17 -24.72
CA MET A 73 -2.21 6.05 -24.17
C MET A 73 -2.25 5.17 -22.90
N ILE A 74 -1.47 4.09 -22.85
CA ILE A 74 -1.35 3.26 -21.64
C ILE A 74 -0.92 4.12 -20.44
N THR A 75 0.13 4.92 -20.63
CA THR A 75 0.70 5.77 -19.58
C THR A 75 -0.26 6.89 -19.20
N GLN A 76 -0.88 7.57 -20.17
CA GLN A 76 -1.87 8.62 -19.92
C GLN A 76 -3.08 8.10 -19.14
N ILE A 77 -3.61 6.91 -19.47
CA ILE A 77 -4.72 6.33 -18.70
C ILE A 77 -4.28 6.05 -17.26
N ALA A 78 -3.07 5.52 -17.04
CA ALA A 78 -2.56 5.28 -15.70
C ALA A 78 -2.42 6.58 -14.90
N ASP A 79 -1.83 7.61 -15.48
CA ASP A 79 -1.48 8.86 -14.80
C ASP A 79 -2.68 9.80 -14.61
N GLU A 80 -3.49 9.99 -15.66
CA GLU A 80 -4.56 11.00 -15.69
C GLU A 80 -5.89 10.45 -15.16
N ILE A 81 -6.17 9.15 -15.34
CA ILE A 81 -7.42 8.51 -14.91
C ILE A 81 -7.20 7.65 -13.67
N GLY A 82 -6.14 6.84 -13.68
CA GLY A 82 -5.79 5.92 -12.60
C GLY A 82 -5.04 6.59 -11.45
N VAL A 83 -4.22 5.79 -10.78
CA VAL A 83 -3.34 6.21 -9.68
C VAL A 83 -1.86 6.18 -10.07
N GLY A 84 -1.56 6.30 -11.36
CA GLY A 84 -0.20 6.22 -11.93
C GLY A 84 0.34 4.82 -12.07
N VAL A 85 -0.54 3.82 -12.07
CA VAL A 85 -0.16 2.40 -12.19
C VAL A 85 -0.99 1.73 -13.25
N HIS A 86 -0.33 1.25 -14.31
CA HIS A 86 -0.96 0.37 -15.29
C HIS A 86 -0.76 -1.09 -14.89
N PHE A 87 -1.84 -1.87 -14.77
CA PHE A 87 -1.74 -3.30 -14.49
C PHE A 87 -1.96 -4.13 -15.74
N ASN A 88 -1.08 -5.11 -15.97
CA ASN A 88 -1.29 -6.21 -16.91
C ASN A 88 -1.67 -7.48 -16.11
N PRO A 89 -2.96 -7.80 -15.98
CA PRO A 89 -3.41 -9.01 -15.29
C PRO A 89 -3.39 -10.24 -16.22
N PHE A 90 -3.46 -11.42 -15.63
CA PHE A 90 -3.64 -12.70 -16.32
C PHE A 90 -2.53 -13.04 -17.33
N VAL A 91 -1.30 -12.65 -17.03
CA VAL A 91 -0.14 -12.98 -17.85
C VAL A 91 0.31 -14.40 -17.52
N SER A 92 0.30 -15.30 -18.49
CA SER A 92 0.76 -16.67 -18.31
C SER A 92 2.25 -16.78 -18.63
N TRP A 93 3.02 -17.36 -17.71
CA TRP A 93 4.44 -17.63 -17.88
C TRP A 93 4.82 -18.88 -17.08
N ASN A 94 5.47 -19.88 -17.69
CA ASN A 94 5.86 -21.15 -17.04
C ASN A 94 4.75 -21.79 -16.20
N ASP A 95 3.56 -21.98 -16.80
CA ASP A 95 2.36 -22.55 -16.16
C ASP A 95 1.87 -21.80 -14.91
N LYS A 96 2.27 -20.53 -14.77
CA LYS A 96 1.87 -19.64 -13.68
C LYS A 96 1.20 -18.39 -14.20
N MET A 97 0.28 -17.88 -13.39
CA MET A 97 -0.45 -16.67 -13.67
C MET A 97 0.19 -15.50 -12.92
N PHE A 98 0.45 -14.42 -13.63
CA PHE A 98 1.04 -13.20 -13.13
C PHE A 98 0.11 -12.02 -13.33
N LYS A 99 0.24 -11.04 -12.44
CA LYS A 99 -0.24 -9.69 -12.62
C LYS A 99 0.87 -8.74 -12.21
N TYR A 100 1.23 -7.81 -13.06
CA TYR A 100 2.23 -6.80 -12.73
C TYR A 100 1.69 -5.39 -12.98
N GLY A 101 1.93 -4.50 -12.02
CA GLY A 101 1.65 -3.07 -12.13
C GLY A 101 2.93 -2.30 -12.44
N VAL A 102 2.90 -1.39 -13.41
CA VAL A 102 4.03 -0.54 -13.79
C VAL A 102 3.76 0.87 -13.30
N VAL A 103 4.70 1.44 -12.56
CA VAL A 103 4.63 2.78 -11.96
C VAL A 103 5.91 3.55 -12.21
N ARG A 104 5.79 4.87 -12.39
CA ARG A 104 6.96 5.77 -12.43
C ARG A 104 7.65 5.78 -11.06
N MET A 105 8.97 5.62 -11.03
CA MET A 105 9.75 5.62 -9.80
C MET A 105 9.52 6.86 -8.93
N HIS A 106 9.49 8.04 -9.57
CA HIS A 106 9.17 9.30 -8.89
C HIS A 106 7.83 9.22 -8.15
N ASP A 107 6.77 8.77 -8.82
CA ASP A 107 5.41 8.76 -8.25
C ASP A 107 5.29 7.70 -7.14
N LEU A 108 6.00 6.59 -7.27
CA LEU A 108 6.12 5.59 -6.20
C LEU A 108 6.75 6.19 -4.94
N VAL A 109 7.88 6.89 -5.09
CA VAL A 109 8.58 7.56 -3.98
C VAL A 109 7.70 8.64 -3.35
N GLN A 110 7.04 9.48 -4.17
CA GLN A 110 6.11 10.50 -3.66
C GLN A 110 4.96 9.86 -2.88
N ASP A 111 4.39 8.76 -3.37
CA ASP A 111 3.30 8.10 -2.65
C ASP A 111 3.76 7.52 -1.31
N ILE A 112 4.97 6.96 -1.23
CA ILE A 112 5.60 6.45 0.00
C ILE A 112 5.85 7.58 1.00
N LEU A 113 6.48 8.66 0.56
CA LEU A 113 6.91 9.76 1.44
C LEU A 113 5.77 10.67 1.88
N ASN A 114 4.77 10.88 1.02
CA ASN A 114 3.72 11.89 1.21
C ASN A 114 2.32 11.31 1.38
N TRP A 115 2.10 10.02 1.09
CA TRP A 115 0.77 9.42 0.98
C TRP A 115 -0.13 10.22 0.03
N GLU A 116 0.42 10.63 -1.11
CA GLU A 116 -0.28 11.48 -2.08
C GLU A 116 -1.57 10.83 -2.56
N ARG A 117 -1.46 9.60 -3.09
CA ARG A 117 -2.58 8.77 -3.54
C ARG A 117 -2.94 7.71 -2.50
N PHE A 118 -2.00 7.36 -1.63
CA PHE A 118 -2.12 6.31 -0.62
C PHE A 118 -2.50 4.94 -1.20
N TYR A 119 -2.07 4.66 -2.43
CA TYR A 119 -2.40 3.41 -3.12
C TYR A 119 -1.26 2.40 -3.00
N LEU A 120 -0.03 2.81 -3.34
CA LEU A 120 1.15 1.97 -3.27
C LEU A 120 1.81 2.04 -1.89
N SER A 121 1.82 3.20 -1.24
CA SER A 121 2.32 3.32 0.14
C SER A 121 1.54 2.42 1.10
N GLY A 122 0.21 2.43 1.01
CA GLY A 122 -0.64 1.49 1.74
C GLY A 122 -0.30 0.03 1.42
N ARG A 123 0.10 -0.30 0.18
CA ARG A 123 0.57 -1.66 -0.16
C ARG A 123 1.91 -1.99 0.49
N LEU A 124 2.85 -1.06 0.49
CA LEU A 124 4.22 -1.22 1.03
C LEU A 124 4.31 -1.15 2.56
N GLN A 125 3.21 -0.81 3.24
CA GLN A 125 3.03 -0.99 4.68
C GLN A 125 2.79 -2.46 5.08
N LYS A 126 2.41 -3.31 4.13
CA LYS A 126 2.18 -4.74 4.36
C LYS A 126 3.38 -5.53 3.85
N PRO A 127 3.61 -6.76 4.35
CA PRO A 127 4.67 -7.61 3.84
C PRO A 127 4.69 -7.73 2.32
N VAL A 128 5.88 -7.54 1.77
CA VAL A 128 6.26 -7.71 0.36
C VAL A 128 7.60 -8.41 0.31
N ARG A 129 7.89 -9.07 -0.81
CA ARG A 129 9.21 -9.62 -1.11
C ARG A 129 9.85 -8.77 -2.19
N ILE A 130 10.92 -8.06 -1.86
CA ILE A 130 11.67 -7.25 -2.81
C ILE A 130 12.57 -8.18 -3.65
N LEU A 131 12.55 -8.00 -4.97
CA LEU A 131 13.39 -8.70 -5.93
C LEU A 131 14.46 -7.78 -6.53
N VAL A 132 14.11 -6.52 -6.78
CA VAL A 132 15.00 -5.48 -7.33
C VAL A 132 14.78 -4.20 -6.54
N ASP A 133 15.86 -3.53 -6.15
CA ASP A 133 15.81 -2.22 -5.49
C ASP A 133 17.09 -1.42 -5.79
N ASN A 134 17.12 -0.77 -6.95
CA ASN A 134 18.29 -0.01 -7.40
C ASN A 134 18.40 1.38 -6.75
N LEU A 135 17.35 1.84 -6.06
CA LEU A 135 17.23 3.20 -5.51
C LEU A 135 17.02 3.21 -4.00
N ASP A 136 17.28 2.08 -3.33
CA ASP A 136 17.20 1.93 -1.88
C ASP A 136 15.81 2.33 -1.31
N LEU A 137 14.77 1.93 -2.03
CA LEU A 137 13.37 2.16 -1.68
C LEU A 137 13.02 1.50 -0.35
N GLU A 138 13.67 0.41 0.05
CA GLU A 138 13.47 -0.19 1.37
C GLU A 138 13.78 0.81 2.49
N ASN A 139 14.88 1.55 2.38
CA ASN A 139 15.23 2.59 3.35
C ASN A 139 14.26 3.78 3.27
N VAL A 140 13.86 4.21 2.06
CA VAL A 140 12.84 5.26 1.88
C VAL A 140 11.51 4.85 2.55
N ASN A 141 11.12 3.59 2.41
CA ASN A 141 9.88 3.04 2.94
C ASN A 141 9.88 2.94 4.48
N SER A 142 11.02 3.04 5.16
CA SER A 142 11.09 3.11 6.63
C SER A 142 10.25 4.27 7.20
N SER A 143 10.23 5.41 6.51
CA SER A 143 9.40 6.57 6.86
C SER A 143 7.90 6.25 6.76
N ASN A 144 7.50 5.52 5.72
CA ASN A 144 6.12 5.07 5.51
C ASN A 144 5.68 4.05 6.58
N LEU A 145 6.55 3.13 6.99
CA LEU A 145 6.26 2.18 8.08
C LEU A 145 6.07 2.91 9.41
N ARG A 146 6.96 3.84 9.75
CA ARG A 146 6.85 4.68 10.96
C ARG A 146 5.57 5.49 10.96
N ALA A 147 5.24 6.13 9.84
CA ALA A 147 3.99 6.85 9.68
C ALA A 147 2.76 5.96 9.84
N ALA A 148 2.81 4.70 9.36
CA ALA A 148 1.72 3.74 9.52
C ALA A 148 1.51 3.34 10.98
N VAL A 149 2.59 3.12 11.76
CA VAL A 149 2.52 2.90 13.20
C VAL A 149 1.87 4.11 13.88
N SER A 150 2.32 5.33 13.59
CA SER A 150 1.72 6.55 14.17
C SER A 150 0.23 6.71 13.86
N ALA A 151 -0.15 6.48 12.60
CA ALA A 151 -1.55 6.54 12.19
C ALA A 151 -2.39 5.46 12.89
N ALA A 152 -1.86 4.23 13.04
CA ALA A 152 -2.54 3.16 13.73
C ALA A 152 -2.71 3.45 15.22
N LEU A 153 -1.66 3.93 15.90
CA LEU A 153 -1.70 4.28 17.32
C LEU A 153 -2.71 5.40 17.60
N LEU A 154 -2.78 6.44 16.75
CA LEU A 154 -3.81 7.48 16.85
C LEU A 154 -5.24 6.92 16.80
N LEU A 155 -5.47 5.84 16.04
CA LEU A 155 -6.78 5.25 15.80
C LEU A 155 -7.13 4.07 16.71
N LEU A 156 -6.18 3.54 17.48
CA LEU A 156 -6.37 2.41 18.40
C LEU A 156 -6.86 2.87 19.78
N PRO A 157 -7.47 1.99 20.59
CA PRO A 157 -7.77 2.29 21.99
C PRO A 157 -6.47 2.31 22.86
N PRO A 158 -6.55 2.69 24.15
CA PRO A 158 -5.38 2.71 25.04
C PRO A 158 -4.70 1.36 25.25
N LYS A 159 -5.42 0.24 25.09
CA LYS A 159 -4.92 -1.12 25.24
C LYS A 159 -5.37 -1.96 24.06
N PHE A 160 -4.46 -2.69 23.44
CA PHE A 160 -4.70 -3.53 22.25
C PHE A 160 -3.61 -4.59 22.15
N THR A 161 -3.81 -5.61 21.32
CA THR A 161 -2.80 -6.65 21.08
C THR A 161 -1.87 -6.29 19.91
N GLU A 162 -0.73 -6.97 19.79
CA GLU A 162 0.14 -6.86 18.62
C GLU A 162 -0.61 -7.21 17.31
N GLU A 163 -1.50 -8.22 17.35
CA GLU A 163 -2.38 -8.55 16.21
C GLU A 163 -3.31 -7.37 15.86
N ASP A 164 -3.91 -6.70 16.85
CA ASP A 164 -4.76 -5.52 16.62
C ASP A 164 -4.00 -4.37 15.98
N LEU A 165 -2.72 -4.18 16.35
CA LEU A 165 -1.86 -3.17 15.75
C LEU A 165 -1.64 -3.45 14.26
N TYR A 166 -1.23 -4.67 13.91
CA TYR A 166 -1.01 -5.06 12.53
C TYR A 166 -2.32 -5.07 11.72
N ALA A 167 -3.43 -5.47 12.33
CA ALA A 167 -4.75 -5.35 11.74
C ALA A 167 -5.10 -3.89 11.45
N LYS A 168 -4.81 -2.97 12.38
CA LYS A 168 -5.04 -1.54 12.18
C LYS A 168 -4.19 -0.99 11.04
N ILE A 169 -2.88 -1.26 11.05
CA ILE A 169 -1.94 -0.85 9.98
C ILE A 169 -2.43 -1.38 8.62
N CYS A 170 -2.73 -2.67 8.53
CA CYS A 170 -3.25 -3.29 7.32
C CYS A 170 -4.56 -2.62 6.85
N SER A 171 -5.46 -2.31 7.79
CA SER A 171 -6.75 -1.69 7.52
C SER A 171 -6.67 -0.28 6.96
N LEU A 172 -5.58 0.48 7.20
CA LEU A 172 -5.44 1.87 6.72
C LEU A 172 -5.69 1.95 5.22
N SER A 173 -5.07 1.04 4.46
CA SER A 173 -5.19 0.94 2.99
C SER A 173 -6.55 0.45 2.48
N TYR A 174 -7.46 0.07 3.38
CA TYR A 174 -8.82 -0.38 3.09
C TYR A 174 -9.89 0.59 3.62
N MET A 175 -9.50 1.63 4.35
CA MET A 175 -10.45 2.58 4.95
C MET A 175 -11.20 3.35 3.86
N GLY A 176 -12.46 3.00 3.58
CA GLY A 176 -13.22 3.62 2.49
C GLY A 176 -12.91 3.06 1.10
N ASP A 177 -12.17 1.95 1.02
CA ASP A 177 -11.96 1.22 -0.23
C ASP A 177 -13.29 0.69 -0.75
N LEU A 178 -13.71 1.21 -1.89
CA LEU A 178 -14.98 0.84 -2.51
C LEU A 178 -15.04 -0.67 -2.80
N ARG A 179 -13.90 -1.31 -3.09
CA ARG A 179 -13.84 -2.75 -3.35
C ARG A 179 -14.23 -3.57 -2.12
N MET A 180 -14.05 -3.05 -0.90
CA MET A 180 -14.51 -3.73 0.33
C MET A 180 -16.04 -3.76 0.44
N LEU A 181 -16.76 -2.94 -0.33
CA LEU A 181 -18.24 -2.93 -0.34
C LEU A 181 -18.83 -4.00 -1.26
N PHE A 182 -18.12 -4.40 -2.34
CA PHE A 182 -18.70 -5.25 -3.39
C PHE A 182 -17.79 -6.36 -3.93
N ALA A 183 -16.48 -6.38 -3.64
CA ALA A 183 -15.50 -7.21 -4.34
C ALA A 183 -14.42 -7.86 -3.44
N GLU A 184 -14.43 -7.65 -2.14
CA GLU A 184 -13.43 -8.23 -1.24
C GLU A 184 -14.07 -8.88 -0.01
N ASP A 185 -13.35 -9.85 0.56
CA ASP A 185 -13.72 -10.57 1.78
C ASP A 185 -13.72 -9.61 2.99
N LYS A 186 -14.81 -9.59 3.78
CA LYS A 186 -14.94 -8.71 4.96
C LYS A 186 -13.89 -9.02 6.04
N ASN A 187 -13.43 -10.26 6.11
CA ASN A 187 -12.39 -10.72 7.03
C ASN A 187 -10.97 -10.65 6.43
N LYS A 188 -10.82 -10.04 5.25
CA LYS A 188 -9.55 -10.00 4.52
C LYS A 188 -8.39 -9.43 5.33
N VAL A 189 -8.61 -8.35 6.08
CA VAL A 189 -7.57 -7.73 6.92
C VAL A 189 -7.05 -8.72 7.95
N LYS A 190 -7.96 -9.38 8.68
CA LYS A 190 -7.61 -10.38 9.69
C LYS A 190 -6.89 -11.58 9.08
N LYS A 191 -7.39 -12.10 7.95
CA LYS A 191 -6.74 -13.21 7.22
C LYS A 191 -5.32 -12.86 6.74
N ILE A 192 -5.10 -11.63 6.27
CA ILE A 192 -3.77 -11.16 5.85
C ILE A 192 -2.81 -11.15 7.03
N VAL A 193 -3.23 -10.57 8.16
CA VAL A 193 -2.36 -10.43 9.34
C VAL A 193 -2.06 -11.79 9.95
N GLN A 194 -3.07 -12.61 10.20
CA GLN A 194 -2.88 -13.94 10.79
C GLN A 194 -2.04 -14.86 9.90
N GLY A 195 -2.23 -14.80 8.58
CA GLY A 195 -1.44 -15.60 7.63
C GLY A 195 0.00 -15.12 7.42
N GLN A 196 0.36 -13.93 7.92
CA GLN A 196 1.67 -13.30 7.72
C GLN A 196 2.21 -12.66 9.00
N PHE A 197 1.77 -13.12 10.18
CA PHE A 197 2.03 -12.44 11.45
C PHE A 197 3.53 -12.21 11.68
N ASP A 198 4.36 -13.25 11.52
CA ASP A 198 5.82 -13.16 11.71
C ASP A 198 6.48 -12.17 10.73
N LEU A 199 5.93 -12.02 9.52
CA LEU A 199 6.41 -11.04 8.54
C LEU A 199 6.01 -9.61 8.90
N PHE A 200 4.85 -9.42 9.54
CA PHE A 200 4.50 -8.13 10.14
C PHE A 200 5.40 -7.84 11.34
N GLN A 201 5.57 -8.80 12.24
CA GLN A 201 6.39 -8.65 13.44
C GLN A 201 7.83 -8.29 13.10
N SER A 202 8.50 -9.06 12.24
CA SER A 202 9.86 -8.75 11.78
C SER A 202 9.96 -7.37 11.13
N ARG A 203 8.96 -6.95 10.34
CA ARG A 203 8.94 -5.66 9.67
C ARG A 203 8.76 -4.47 10.61
N TYR A 204 7.98 -4.63 11.68
CA TYR A 204 7.61 -3.54 12.58
C TYR A 204 8.42 -3.51 13.88
N LYS A 205 9.13 -4.60 14.22
CA LYS A 205 9.88 -4.75 15.48
C LYS A 205 10.72 -3.53 15.86
N SER A 206 11.61 -3.07 14.97
CA SER A 206 12.49 -1.94 15.26
C SER A 206 11.74 -0.62 15.51
N PHE A 207 10.59 -0.43 14.86
CA PHE A 207 9.75 0.74 15.08
C PHE A 207 8.99 0.65 16.41
N LEU A 208 8.58 -0.55 16.84
CA LEU A 208 7.96 -0.74 18.15
C LEU A 208 8.98 -0.51 19.27
N GLU A 209 10.19 -1.02 19.13
CA GLU A 209 11.31 -0.76 20.04
C GLU A 209 11.64 0.75 20.11
N GLU A 210 11.65 1.45 18.95
CA GLU A 210 11.82 2.91 18.89
C GLU A 210 10.71 3.65 19.67
N TYR A 211 9.45 3.21 19.56
CA TYR A 211 8.31 3.88 20.18
C TYR A 211 8.23 3.59 21.68
N GLU A 212 8.62 2.39 22.10
CA GLU A 212 8.76 2.02 23.51
C GLU A 212 9.88 2.82 24.18
N ALA A 213 11.03 2.97 23.53
CA ALA A 213 12.14 3.79 24.02
C ALA A 213 11.78 5.28 24.17
N LYS A 214 10.81 5.77 23.39
CA LYS A 214 10.24 7.12 23.50
C LYS A 214 9.04 7.21 24.45
N GLU A 215 8.74 6.14 25.19
CA GLU A 215 7.62 6.03 26.13
C GLU A 215 6.24 6.28 25.50
N LEU A 216 6.09 6.08 24.18
CA LEU A 216 4.81 6.26 23.48
C LEU A 216 3.89 5.05 23.68
N LEU A 217 4.48 3.88 23.89
CA LEU A 217 3.81 2.62 24.18
C LEU A 217 4.66 1.73 25.09
N ARG A 218 4.07 0.68 25.65
CA ARG A 218 4.73 -0.36 26.44
C ARG A 218 4.20 -1.72 26.04
N LEU A 219 5.11 -2.67 25.81
CA LEU A 219 4.78 -4.07 25.53
C LEU A 219 4.90 -4.89 26.83
N THR A 220 3.93 -5.77 27.12
CA THR A 220 3.97 -6.60 28.33
C THR A 220 4.80 -7.89 28.16
N SER A 221 5.05 -8.31 26.93
CA SER A 221 5.83 -9.51 26.56
C SER A 221 6.19 -9.42 25.07
N TYR A 222 7.26 -10.07 24.61
CA TYR A 222 7.62 -10.11 23.18
C TYR A 222 7.35 -11.49 22.57
N GLY A 223 6.96 -11.53 21.29
CA GLY A 223 6.98 -12.76 20.49
C GLY A 223 5.70 -13.60 20.49
N SER A 224 4.57 -13.07 20.98
CA SER A 224 3.26 -13.75 20.91
C SER A 224 2.20 -12.83 20.26
N PRO A 225 1.30 -13.35 19.40
CA PRO A 225 0.19 -12.56 18.87
C PRO A 225 -0.69 -11.90 19.94
N GLN A 226 -0.75 -12.50 21.12
CA GLN A 226 -1.48 -12.03 22.30
C GLN A 226 -0.66 -11.07 23.17
N THR A 227 0.52 -10.63 22.72
CA THR A 227 1.28 -9.58 23.38
C THR A 227 0.39 -8.35 23.53
N ASN A 228 0.14 -7.96 24.78
CA ASN A 228 -0.62 -6.77 25.10
C ASN A 228 0.28 -5.54 24.98
N ILE A 229 -0.24 -4.54 24.28
CA ILE A 229 0.36 -3.23 24.12
C ILE A 229 -0.54 -2.22 24.82
N SER A 230 0.07 -1.37 25.63
CA SER A 230 -0.56 -0.18 26.20
C SER A 230 0.10 1.06 25.63
N GLN A 231 -0.68 2.07 25.29
CA GLN A 231 -0.17 3.33 24.76
C GLN A 231 -0.61 4.52 25.61
N ASP A 232 0.20 5.55 25.66
CA ASP A 232 -0.20 6.84 26.22
C ASP A 232 -1.10 7.58 25.22
N CYS A 233 -2.32 7.90 25.67
CA CYS A 233 -3.33 8.62 24.89
C CYS A 233 -3.35 10.13 25.18
N GLY A 234 -2.35 10.64 25.90
CA GLY A 234 -2.17 12.04 26.23
C GLY A 234 -1.96 12.91 25.00
N LEU A 235 -2.27 14.20 25.16
CA LEU A 235 -2.13 15.20 24.10
C LEU A 235 -0.69 15.37 23.58
N PRO A 236 0.37 15.33 24.41
CA PRO A 236 1.75 15.39 23.91
C PRO A 236 2.09 14.24 22.97
N VAL A 237 1.68 13.01 23.31
CA VAL A 237 1.86 11.83 22.46
C VAL A 237 1.05 11.95 21.18
N ALA A 238 -0.21 12.36 21.26
CA ALA A 238 -1.01 12.60 20.06
C ALA A 238 -0.34 13.61 19.09
N ARG A 239 0.26 14.70 19.61
CA ARG A 239 1.02 15.67 18.80
C ARG A 239 2.25 15.04 18.16
N HIS A 240 2.99 14.24 18.92
CA HIS A 240 4.14 13.51 18.39
C HIS A 240 3.73 12.58 17.24
N LEU A 241 2.68 11.78 17.43
CA LEU A 241 2.18 10.87 16.40
C LEU A 241 1.75 11.63 15.13
N VAL A 242 1.03 12.75 15.28
CA VAL A 242 0.64 13.62 14.15
C VAL A 242 1.86 14.19 13.45
N ASN A 243 2.88 14.65 14.18
CA ASN A 243 4.10 15.21 13.61
C ASN A 243 4.94 14.19 12.84
N THR A 244 4.79 12.90 13.14
CA THR A 244 5.43 11.79 12.41
C THR A 244 4.67 11.39 11.13
N LEU A 245 3.44 11.89 10.93
CA LEU A 245 2.70 11.63 9.69
C LEU A 245 3.35 12.32 8.49
N PRO A 246 3.10 11.83 7.26
CA PRO A 246 3.65 12.42 6.04
C PRO A 246 3.28 13.90 5.88
N PRO A 247 4.15 14.74 5.27
CA PRO A 247 3.92 16.18 5.15
C PRO A 247 2.56 16.56 4.56
N MET A 248 2.13 15.89 3.48
CA MET A 248 0.83 16.16 2.87
C MET A 248 -0.34 15.78 3.78
N VAL A 249 -0.22 14.70 4.56
CA VAL A 249 -1.24 14.30 5.53
C VAL A 249 -1.31 15.33 6.67
N ARG A 250 -0.17 15.76 7.19
CA ARG A 250 -0.09 16.81 8.22
C ARG A 250 -0.73 18.10 7.75
N SER A 251 -0.40 18.56 6.54
CA SER A 251 -1.00 19.76 5.96
C SER A 251 -2.52 19.62 5.80
N GLN A 252 -3.03 18.46 5.38
CA GLN A 252 -4.48 18.23 5.28
C GLN A 252 -5.18 18.22 6.65
N ILE A 253 -4.52 17.74 7.70
CA ILE A 253 -5.02 17.83 9.07
C ILE A 253 -4.95 19.28 9.55
N GLY A 254 -3.84 19.98 9.31
CA GLY A 254 -3.63 21.38 9.67
C GLY A 254 -4.63 22.34 9.02
N MET A 255 -4.95 22.14 7.73
CA MET A 255 -6.03 22.88 7.06
C MET A 255 -7.41 22.71 7.72
N LYS A 256 -7.64 21.59 8.42
CA LYS A 256 -8.93 21.29 9.06
C LYS A 256 -8.99 21.70 10.54
N LEU A 257 -7.87 21.57 11.26
CA LEU A 257 -7.79 21.79 12.71
C LEU A 257 -7.04 23.06 13.11
N GLY A 258 -6.36 23.69 12.16
CA GLY A 258 -5.48 24.86 12.37
C GLY A 258 -4.00 24.50 12.36
N GLU A 259 -3.16 25.50 12.07
CA GLU A 259 -1.71 25.38 12.08
C GLU A 259 -1.09 26.56 12.80
N LYS A 260 0.03 26.33 13.48
CA LYS A 260 0.89 27.37 14.02
C LYS A 260 2.23 27.35 13.30
N LYS A 261 2.71 28.53 12.93
CA LYS A 261 4.08 28.69 12.42
C LYS A 261 5.04 28.65 13.60
N LYS A 262 6.00 27.74 13.55
CA LYS A 262 7.10 27.64 14.50
C LYS A 262 8.41 27.77 13.73
N LEU A 263 9.34 28.57 14.26
CA LEU A 263 10.69 28.61 13.71
C LEU A 263 11.45 27.42 14.28
N SER A 264 12.07 26.61 13.42
CA SER A 264 13.00 25.57 13.85
C SER A 264 14.31 26.20 14.32
N ASP A 265 15.10 25.42 15.05
CA ASP A 265 16.46 25.81 15.46
C ASP A 265 17.39 26.05 14.25
N SER A 266 17.03 25.54 13.08
CA SER A 266 17.69 25.77 11.79
C SER A 266 17.16 26.99 11.01
N GLY A 267 16.26 27.79 11.60
CA GLY A 267 15.67 28.98 10.98
C GLY A 267 14.58 28.70 9.93
N GLN A 268 14.16 27.44 9.76
CA GLN A 268 13.09 27.06 8.84
C GLN A 268 11.72 27.24 9.50
N VAL A 269 10.75 27.76 8.74
CA VAL A 269 9.36 27.85 9.20
C VAL A 269 8.71 26.47 9.09
N ILE A 270 8.43 25.86 10.23
CA ILE A 270 7.67 24.61 10.35
C ILE A 270 6.22 24.94 10.67
N HIS A 271 5.32 24.31 9.91
CA HIS A 271 3.89 24.33 10.20
C HIS A 271 3.56 23.18 11.16
N GLU A 272 3.26 23.53 12.41
CA GLU A 272 2.84 22.58 13.43
C GLU A 272 1.31 22.49 13.45
N VAL A 273 0.77 21.28 13.31
CA VAL A 273 -0.67 21.04 13.35
C VAL A 273 -1.18 21.30 14.78
N LEU A 274 -2.17 22.17 14.89
CA LEU A 274 -2.84 22.42 16.16
C LEU A 274 -3.89 21.33 16.38
N ILE A 275 -3.71 20.54 17.44
CA ILE A 275 -4.71 19.57 17.88
C ILE A 275 -5.16 19.92 19.31
N GLY A 276 -6.47 19.99 19.52
CA GLY A 276 -7.07 20.25 20.83
C GLY A 276 -7.23 18.97 21.65
N SER A 277 -7.40 17.82 20.99
CA SER A 277 -7.46 16.51 21.64
C SER A 277 -6.99 15.38 20.71
N ARG A 278 -6.70 14.23 21.30
CA ARG A 278 -6.40 13.00 20.54
C ARG A 278 -7.60 12.54 19.70
N ASP A 279 -8.82 12.63 20.23
CA ASP A 279 -10.04 12.21 19.54
C ASP A 279 -10.30 13.06 18.28
N GLU A 280 -10.09 14.36 18.38
CA GLU A 280 -10.17 15.29 17.24
C GLU A 280 -9.15 14.92 16.15
N ALA A 281 -7.89 14.70 16.54
CA ALA A 281 -6.83 14.27 15.62
C ALA A 281 -7.17 12.92 14.95
N ALA A 282 -7.65 11.95 15.72
CA ALA A 282 -8.03 10.63 15.24
C ALA A 282 -9.20 10.69 14.23
N LYS A 283 -10.27 11.45 14.54
CA LYS A 283 -11.41 11.67 13.64
C LYS A 283 -10.99 12.35 12.35
N CYS A 284 -10.13 13.37 12.44
CA CYS A 284 -9.60 14.07 11.28
C CYS A 284 -8.75 13.14 10.41
N MET A 285 -7.85 12.37 11.04
CA MET A 285 -7.00 11.39 10.36
C MET A 285 -7.83 10.31 9.65
N GLN A 286 -8.85 9.78 10.31
CA GLN A 286 -9.79 8.82 9.72
C GLN A 286 -10.49 9.40 8.49
N LYS A 287 -10.92 10.68 8.53
CA LYS A 287 -11.55 11.35 7.39
C LYS A 287 -10.58 11.52 6.22
N VAL A 288 -9.35 11.96 6.48
CA VAL A 288 -8.30 12.14 5.47
C VAL A 288 -7.99 10.82 4.76
N LEU A 289 -7.72 9.75 5.53
CA LEU A 289 -7.45 8.43 4.95
C LEU A 289 -8.63 7.90 4.15
N ARG A 290 -9.85 8.01 4.69
CA ARG A 290 -11.07 7.55 4.00
C ARG A 290 -11.24 8.21 2.65
N GLN A 291 -11.01 9.53 2.57
CA GLN A 291 -11.12 10.27 1.32
C GLN A 291 -10.06 9.84 0.30
N LYS A 292 -8.79 9.73 0.73
CA LYS A 292 -7.68 9.30 -0.14
C LYS A 292 -7.89 7.90 -0.70
N VAL A 293 -8.17 6.92 0.16
CA VAL A 293 -8.37 5.52 -0.26
C VAL A 293 -9.58 5.39 -1.18
N MET A 294 -10.70 6.05 -0.87
CA MET A 294 -11.89 6.03 -1.71
C MET A 294 -11.60 6.60 -3.10
N PHE A 295 -10.95 7.75 -3.18
CA PHE A 295 -10.61 8.40 -4.44
C PHE A 295 -9.67 7.53 -5.28
N SER A 296 -8.61 7.01 -4.68
CA SER A 296 -7.64 6.14 -5.34
C SER A 296 -8.25 4.80 -5.78
N SER A 297 -9.11 4.20 -4.96
CA SER A 297 -9.83 2.98 -5.32
C SER A 297 -10.77 3.21 -6.50
N ALA A 298 -11.51 4.33 -6.52
CA ALA A 298 -12.44 4.66 -7.60
C ALA A 298 -11.69 4.87 -8.91
N ARG A 299 -10.67 5.72 -8.90
CA ARG A 299 -9.82 6.01 -10.07
C ARG A 299 -9.18 4.76 -10.65
N GLN A 300 -8.63 3.91 -9.79
CA GLN A 300 -8.00 2.69 -10.26
C GLN A 300 -9.01 1.66 -10.79
N ALA A 301 -10.23 1.61 -10.25
CA ALA A 301 -11.29 0.77 -10.81
C ALA A 301 -11.69 1.24 -12.22
N VAL A 302 -11.84 2.55 -12.42
CA VAL A 302 -12.14 3.15 -13.73
C VAL A 302 -11.01 2.89 -14.73
N SER A 303 -9.76 3.18 -14.35
CA SER A 303 -8.59 2.88 -15.19
C SER A 303 -8.49 1.40 -15.55
N GLY A 304 -8.73 0.50 -14.59
CA GLY A 304 -8.73 -0.94 -14.82
C GLY A 304 -9.82 -1.39 -15.81
N LEU A 305 -11.03 -0.81 -15.71
CA LEU A 305 -12.12 -1.10 -16.63
C LEU A 305 -11.77 -0.70 -18.07
N LEU A 306 -11.19 0.49 -18.24
CA LEU A 306 -10.75 0.98 -19.54
C LEU A 306 -9.68 0.05 -20.14
N THR A 307 -8.66 -0.27 -19.35
CA THR A 307 -7.45 -0.94 -19.84
C THR A 307 -7.57 -2.45 -20.04
N ALA A 308 -8.40 -3.16 -19.27
CA ALA A 308 -8.46 -4.62 -19.33
C ALA A 308 -9.29 -5.17 -20.50
N GLY A 309 -10.11 -4.35 -21.17
CA GLY A 309 -11.10 -4.82 -22.15
C GLY A 309 -12.22 -5.62 -21.46
N GLY A 310 -13.46 -5.51 -21.96
CA GLY A 310 -14.66 -5.97 -21.24
C GLY A 310 -14.58 -7.38 -20.64
N VAL A 311 -13.99 -8.35 -21.36
CA VAL A 311 -13.92 -9.76 -20.95
C VAL A 311 -13.03 -10.00 -19.73
N ASN A 312 -11.84 -9.38 -19.65
CA ASN A 312 -10.94 -9.59 -18.52
C ASN A 312 -11.39 -8.81 -17.27
N SER A 313 -11.99 -7.64 -17.45
CA SER A 313 -12.61 -6.87 -16.37
C SER A 313 -13.74 -7.65 -15.70
N ILE A 314 -14.63 -8.26 -16.50
CA ILE A 314 -15.74 -9.09 -16.00
C ILE A 314 -15.21 -10.32 -15.27
N ARG A 315 -14.21 -11.04 -15.84
CA ARG A 315 -13.61 -12.21 -15.18
C ARG A 315 -12.93 -11.88 -13.86
N TYR A 316 -12.22 -10.75 -13.78
CA TYR A 316 -11.57 -10.31 -12.55
C TYR A 316 -12.59 -9.91 -11.46
N LEU A 317 -13.61 -9.14 -11.83
CA LEU A 317 -14.71 -8.77 -10.93
C LEU A 317 -15.47 -10.01 -10.45
N ALA A 318 -15.79 -10.96 -11.33
CA ALA A 318 -16.48 -12.19 -10.97
C ALA A 318 -15.70 -13.04 -9.95
N ASN A 319 -14.38 -13.23 -10.15
CA ASN A 319 -13.53 -13.95 -9.19
C ASN A 319 -13.48 -13.27 -7.82
N LYS A 320 -13.54 -11.94 -7.79
CA LYS A 320 -13.52 -11.13 -6.58
C LYS A 320 -14.87 -11.16 -5.85
N MET A 321 -15.96 -11.03 -6.58
CA MET A 321 -17.32 -11.17 -6.05
C MET A 321 -17.58 -12.58 -5.51
N CYS A 322 -17.09 -13.63 -6.18
CA CYS A 322 -17.18 -15.00 -5.68
C CYS A 322 -16.47 -15.17 -4.32
N LYS A 323 -15.28 -14.56 -4.16
CA LYS A 323 -14.58 -14.54 -2.86
C LYS A 323 -15.35 -13.78 -1.79
N ALA A 324 -15.98 -12.65 -2.13
CA ALA A 324 -16.81 -11.89 -1.20
C ALA A 324 -18.05 -12.70 -0.76
N TRP A 325 -18.71 -13.40 -1.69
CA TRP A 325 -19.90 -14.20 -1.37
C TRP A 325 -19.60 -15.41 -0.48
N LYS A 326 -18.51 -16.13 -0.76
CA LYS A 326 -18.01 -17.22 0.10
C LYS A 326 -17.59 -16.78 1.51
N SER A 327 -17.37 -15.48 1.73
CA SER A 327 -17.04 -14.95 3.07
C SER A 327 -18.28 -14.57 3.90
N LEU A 328 -19.46 -14.55 3.28
CA LEU A 328 -20.74 -14.22 3.91
C LEU A 328 -21.56 -15.45 4.30
N SER A 329 -21.25 -16.62 3.72
CA SER A 329 -21.78 -17.95 4.04
C SER A 329 -20.99 -18.61 5.16
#